data_AF-A0A259KJ00-F1
#
_entry.id   AF-A0A259KJ00-F1
#
_cell.length_a   1.000
_cell.length_b   1.000
_cell.length_c   1.000
_cell.angle_alpha   90.00
_cell.angle_beta   90.00
_cell.angle_gamma   90.00
#
_symmetry.space_group_name_H-M   'P 1'
#
loop_
_entity.id
_entity.type
_entity.pdbx_description
1 polymer ?
#
loop_
_entity_poly.entity_id
_entity_poly.type
_entity_poly.pdbx_seq_one_letter_code
_entity_poly.pdbx_strand_id
1 'polypeptide(L)'
;MKRSKDEMTIDELKLVEAREARADALKALLHAKNQLAKASVILEQMAVDFQKTRIPVRRIAVLNEAIDYLVKSVLPPLNIAKMASIQSRLSMRDQI
;
A
#
# COMPACT_ATOMS: atom_id res chain seq x y z
N MET A 1 -17.57 -28.73 -3.69
CA MET A 1 -17.57 -28.13 -2.34
C MET A 1 -16.12 -28.01 -1.86
N LYS A 2 -15.70 -26.86 -1.32
CA LYS A 2 -14.39 -26.77 -0.63
C LYS A 2 -14.53 -27.51 0.71
N ARG A 3 -13.62 -28.45 1.02
CA ARG A 3 -13.52 -29.10 2.35
C ARG A 3 -13.36 -28.03 3.43
N SER A 4 -13.97 -28.24 4.60
CA SER A 4 -13.79 -27.33 5.73
C SER A 4 -12.33 -27.35 6.18
N LYS A 5 -11.81 -26.22 6.69
CA LYS A 5 -10.46 -26.20 7.30
C LYS A 5 -10.36 -27.17 8.47
N ASP A 6 -11.46 -27.44 9.17
CA ASP A 6 -11.53 -28.39 10.29
C ASP A 6 -11.30 -29.86 9.88
N GLU A 7 -11.44 -30.16 8.59
CA GLU A 7 -11.24 -31.51 8.03
C GLU A 7 -9.85 -31.69 7.39
N MET A 8 -9.03 -30.64 7.38
CA MET A 8 -7.72 -30.65 6.73
C MET A 8 -6.65 -31.19 7.66
N THR A 9 -5.68 -31.91 7.09
CA THR A 9 -4.47 -32.27 7.85
C THR A 9 -3.66 -31.01 8.18
N ILE A 10 -2.75 -31.13 9.15
CA ILE A 10 -1.84 -30.04 9.53
C ILE A 10 -1.05 -29.55 8.31
N ASP A 11 -0.61 -30.45 7.43
CA ASP A 11 0.19 -30.06 6.26
C ASP A 11 -0.67 -29.44 5.15
N GLU A 12 -1.92 -29.89 4.98
CA GLU A 12 -2.89 -29.21 4.11
C GLU A 12 -3.18 -27.78 4.60
N LEU A 13 -3.35 -27.60 5.91
CA LEU A 13 -3.57 -26.29 6.54
C LEU A 13 -2.38 -25.35 6.32
N LYS A 14 -1.16 -25.82 6.55
CA LYS A 14 0.05 -25.04 6.31
C LYS A 14 0.17 -24.56 4.86
N LEU A 15 -0.12 -25.43 3.89
CA LEU A 15 -0.11 -25.08 2.47
C LEU A 15 -1.19 -24.04 2.11
N VAL A 16 -2.38 -24.15 2.71
CA VAL A 16 -3.44 -23.15 2.54
C VAL A 16 -3.01 -21.80 3.14
N GLU A 17 -2.46 -21.78 4.34
CA GLU A 17 -1.95 -20.56 4.98
C GLU A 17 -0.82 -19.90 4.17
N ALA A 18 0.10 -20.69 3.60
CA ALA A 18 1.15 -20.19 2.72
C ALA A 18 0.59 -19.54 1.44
N ARG A 19 -0.40 -20.17 0.80
CA ARG A 19 -1.10 -19.60 -0.36
C ARG A 19 -1.85 -18.31 -0.01
N GLU A 20 -2.55 -18.30 1.12
CA GLU A 20 -3.26 -17.11 1.61
C GLU A 20 -2.29 -15.97 1.92
N ALA A 21 -1.14 -16.25 2.54
CA ALA A 21 -0.11 -15.23 2.82
C ALA A 21 0.47 -14.62 1.53
N ARG A 22 0.76 -15.45 0.51
CA ARG A 22 1.20 -14.97 -0.82
C ARG A 22 0.16 -14.10 -1.51
N ALA A 23 -1.12 -14.51 -1.45
CA ALA A 23 -2.22 -13.76 -2.03
C ALA A 23 -2.44 -12.41 -1.33
N ASP A 24 -2.38 -12.39 0.00
CA ASP A 24 -2.47 -11.17 0.81
C ASP A 24 -1.33 -10.20 0.48
N ALA A 25 -0.09 -10.70 0.34
CA ALA A 25 1.07 -9.90 -0.04
C ALA A 25 0.91 -9.27 -1.44
N LEU A 26 0.50 -10.07 -2.43
CA LEU A 26 0.24 -9.56 -3.77
C LEU A 26 -0.86 -8.49 -3.76
N LYS A 27 -1.95 -8.73 -3.03
CA LYS A 27 -3.05 -7.77 -2.89
C LYS A 27 -2.57 -6.45 -2.26
N ALA A 28 -1.73 -6.52 -1.23
CA ALA A 28 -1.16 -5.35 -0.57
C ALA A 28 -0.26 -4.54 -1.54
N LEU A 29 0.58 -5.21 -2.32
CA LEU A 29 1.43 -4.57 -3.33
C LEU A 29 0.60 -3.86 -4.41
N LEU A 30 -0.42 -4.54 -4.95
CA LEU A 30 -1.30 -3.95 -5.97
C LEU A 30 -2.10 -2.77 -5.42
N HIS A 31 -2.57 -2.86 -4.18
CA HIS A 31 -3.23 -1.74 -3.51
C HIS A 31 -2.29 -0.54 -3.36
N ALA A 32 -1.08 -0.75 -2.83
CA ALA A 32 -0.09 0.32 -2.67
C ALA A 32 0.26 0.97 -4.02
N LYS A 33 0.53 0.16 -5.06
CA LYS A 33 0.74 0.64 -6.43
C LYS A 33 -0.40 1.57 -6.87
N ASN A 34 -1.65 1.16 -6.69
CA ASN A 34 -2.80 1.94 -7.14
C ASN A 34 -2.97 3.25 -6.36
N GLN A 35 -2.66 3.27 -5.06
CA GLN A 35 -2.68 4.51 -4.27
C GLN A 35 -1.57 5.47 -4.72
N LEU A 36 -0.36 4.96 -4.93
CA LEU A 36 0.77 5.77 -5.42
C LEU A 36 0.53 6.31 -6.83
N ALA A 37 -0.08 5.52 -7.73
CA ALA A 37 -0.42 5.97 -9.07
C ALA A 37 -1.41 7.15 -9.03
N LYS A 38 -2.44 7.09 -8.17
CA LYS A 38 -3.37 8.20 -7.95
C LYS A 38 -2.66 9.43 -7.37
N ALA A 39 -1.78 9.22 -6.40
CA ALA A 39 -0.99 10.30 -5.81
C ALA A 39 -0.06 10.98 -6.82
N SER A 40 0.55 10.23 -7.74
CA SER A 40 1.42 10.77 -8.79
C SER A 40 0.72 11.85 -9.60
N VAL A 41 -0.50 11.59 -10.06
CA VAL A 41 -1.28 12.54 -10.89
C VAL A 41 -1.53 13.85 -10.15
N ILE A 42 -1.86 13.79 -8.86
CA ILE A 42 -2.11 14.99 -8.05
C ILE A 42 -0.82 15.77 -7.79
N LEU A 43 0.28 15.07 -7.50
CA LEU A 43 1.58 15.70 -7.29
C LEU A 43 2.15 16.32 -8.57
N GLU A 44 1.90 15.71 -9.73
CA GLU A 44 2.24 16.28 -11.03
C GLU A 44 1.52 17.62 -11.26
N GLN A 45 0.22 17.69 -10.93
CA GLN A 45 -0.53 18.94 -11.03
C GLN A 45 0.04 20.02 -10.09
N MET A 46 0.32 19.67 -8.83
CA MET A 46 0.94 20.59 -7.86
C MET A 46 2.33 21.06 -8.32
N ALA A 47 3.11 20.18 -8.96
CA ALA A 47 4.41 20.54 -9.52
C ALA A 47 4.29 21.55 -10.66
N VAL A 48 3.30 21.38 -11.53
CA VAL A 48 2.97 22.35 -12.59
C VAL A 48 2.57 23.71 -11.97
N ASP A 49 1.75 23.70 -10.93
CA ASP A 49 1.30 24.93 -10.25
C ASP A 49 2.46 25.64 -9.55
N PHE A 50 3.37 24.87 -8.94
CA PHE A 50 4.61 25.40 -8.36
C PHE A 50 5.48 26.10 -9.43
N GLN A 51 5.69 25.45 -10.58
CA GLN A 51 6.50 26.00 -11.68
C GLN A 51 5.89 27.27 -12.27
N LYS A 52 4.58 27.33 -12.42
CA LYS A 52 3.87 28.51 -12.94
C LYS A 52 3.85 29.67 -11.95
N THR A 53 4.03 29.40 -10.65
CA THR A 53 3.93 30.41 -9.61
C THR A 53 5.17 31.30 -9.53
N ARG A 54 4.98 32.59 -9.81
CA ARG A 54 6.03 33.62 -9.78
C ARG A 54 6.24 34.27 -8.41
N ILE A 55 5.24 34.17 -7.51
CA ILE A 55 5.27 34.80 -6.17
C ILE A 55 5.91 33.82 -5.17
N PRO A 56 7.03 34.18 -4.51
CA PRO A 56 7.74 33.26 -3.62
C PRO A 56 6.88 32.67 -2.49
N VAL A 57 6.07 33.49 -1.82
CA VAL A 57 5.20 33.03 -0.73
C VAL A 57 4.17 32.01 -1.22
N ARG A 58 3.64 32.18 -2.44
CA ARG A 58 2.70 31.22 -3.03
C ARG A 58 3.37 29.90 -3.42
N ARG A 59 4.64 29.91 -3.84
CA ARG A 59 5.39 28.66 -4.06
C ARG A 59 5.54 27.85 -2.77
N ILE A 60 5.78 28.52 -1.65
CA ILE A 60 5.82 27.87 -0.33
C ILE A 60 4.45 27.26 0.00
N ALA A 61 3.36 27.98 -0.28
CA ALA A 61 2.01 27.45 -0.07
C ALA A 61 1.75 26.16 -0.87
N VAL A 62 2.10 26.13 -2.16
CA VAL A 62 1.96 24.91 -3.00
C VAL A 62 2.76 23.74 -2.44
N LEU A 63 3.99 23.99 -1.97
CA LEU A 63 4.79 22.94 -1.34
C LEU A 63 4.15 22.42 -0.03
N ASN A 64 3.62 23.33 0.80
CA ASN A 64 2.93 22.95 2.03
C ASN A 64 1.66 22.14 1.74
N GLU A 65 0.90 22.50 0.71
CA GLU A 65 -0.27 21.73 0.24
C GLU A 65 0.13 20.32 -0.21
N ALA A 66 1.25 20.18 -0.93
CA ALA A 66 1.76 18.87 -1.31
C ALA A 66 2.15 18.01 -0.10
N ILE A 67 2.81 18.60 0.91
CA ILE A 67 3.14 17.91 2.17
C ILE A 67 1.86 17.48 2.89
N ASP A 68 0.88 18.37 3.02
CA ASP A 68 -0.37 18.07 3.70
C ASP A 68 -1.15 16.94 3.00
N TYR A 69 -1.22 17.00 1.66
CA TYR A 69 -1.81 15.95 0.84
C TYR A 69 -1.12 14.60 1.03
N LEU A 70 0.22 14.56 1.02
CA LEU A 70 0.97 13.33 1.26
C LEU A 70 0.64 12.72 2.62
N VAL A 71 0.65 13.55 3.68
CA VAL A 71 0.43 13.09 5.06
C VAL A 71 -1.01 12.63 5.28
N LYS A 72 -2.00 13.36 4.75
CA LYS A 72 -3.42 13.06 5.02
C LYS A 72 -4.02 12.06 4.05
N SER A 73 -3.59 12.08 2.80
CA SER A 73 -4.30 11.39 1.71
C SER A 73 -3.47 10.26 1.08
N VAL A 74 -2.15 10.25 1.24
CA VAL A 74 -1.29 9.22 0.64
C VAL A 74 -0.80 8.22 1.68
N LEU A 75 -0.19 8.67 2.77
CA LEU A 75 0.38 7.77 3.78
C LEU A 75 -0.67 6.86 4.46
N PRO A 76 -1.84 7.35 4.91
CA PRO A 76 -2.81 6.51 5.60
C PRO A 76 -3.34 5.33 4.76
N PRO A 77 -3.80 5.53 3.49
CA PRO A 77 -4.31 4.42 2.71
C PRO A 77 -3.23 3.43 2.24
N LEU A 78 -1.95 3.79 2.26
CA LEU A 78 -0.86 2.81 2.03
C LEU A 78 -0.84 1.72 3.10
N ASN A 79 -1.33 2.02 4.31
CA ASN A 79 -1.48 1.07 5.40
C ASN A 79 -0.22 0.22 5.65
N ILE A 80 0.92 0.92 5.83
CA ILE A 80 2.25 0.31 5.97
C ILE A 80 2.28 -0.70 7.12
N ALA A 81 1.58 -0.44 8.23
CA ALA A 81 1.48 -1.38 9.35
C ALA A 81 0.85 -2.73 8.92
N LYS A 82 -0.21 -2.70 8.10
CA LYS A 82 -0.80 -3.94 7.56
C LYS A 82 0.14 -4.63 6.58
N MET A 83 0.86 -3.87 5.75
CA MET A 83 1.88 -4.46 4.87
C MET A 83 2.98 -5.16 5.66
N ALA A 84 3.48 -4.56 6.75
CA ALA A 84 4.48 -5.15 7.64
C ALA A 84 3.97 -6.43 8.34
N SER A 85 2.70 -6.44 8.77
CA SER A 85 2.05 -7.64 9.32
C SER A 85 1.97 -8.78 8.28
N ILE A 86 1.60 -8.45 7.04
CA ILE A 86 1.57 -9.41 5.92
C ILE A 86 2.99 -9.91 5.59
N GLN A 87 3.99 -9.05 5.59
CA GLN A 87 5.40 -9.44 5.41
C GLN A 87 5.81 -10.49 6.47
N SER A 88 5.53 -10.23 7.75
CA SER A 88 5.86 -11.18 8.82
C SER A 88 5.15 -12.53 8.63
N ARG A 89 3.86 -12.52 8.29
CA ARG A 89 3.10 -13.75 7.96
C ARG A 89 3.70 -14.48 6.78
N LEU A 90 4.06 -13.76 5.72
CA LEU A 90 4.68 -14.33 4.53
C LEU A 90 6.02 -14.97 4.88
N SER A 91 6.92 -14.29 5.59
CA SER A 91 8.22 -14.83 5.98
C SER A 91 8.12 -16.15 6.77
N MET A 92 7.08 -16.28 7.61
CA MET A 92 6.83 -17.49 8.41
C MET A 92 6.19 -18.65 7.62
N ARG A 93 5.61 -18.38 6.45
CA ARG A 93 4.80 -19.35 5.69
C ARG A 93 5.34 -19.66 4.31
N ASP A 94 6.20 -18.80 3.75
CA ASP A 94 6.78 -18.98 2.43
C ASP A 94 7.89 -20.04 2.39
N GLN A 95 8.35 -20.48 3.57
CA GLN A 95 9.32 -21.56 3.76
C GLN A 95 8.67 -22.96 3.76
N ILE A 96 7.33 -23.03 3.65
CA ILE A 96 6.54 -24.27 3.55
C ILE A 96 6.27 -24.56 2.08
#